data_AF-A0A2R4MEG1-F1
#
_entry.id   AF-A0A2R4MEG1-F1
#
_cell.length_a   1.000
_cell.length_b   1.000
_cell.length_c   1.000
_cell.angle_alpha   90.00
_cell.angle_beta   90.00
_cell.angle_gamma   90.00
#
_symmetry.space_group_name_H-M   'P 1'
#
loop_
_entity.id
_entity.type
_entity.pdbx_description
1 polymer ?
#
loop_
_entity_poly.entity_id
_entity_poly.type
_entity_poly.pdbx_seq_one_letter_code
_entity_poly.pdbx_strand_id
1 'polypeptide(L)' 'MYLLPMTHASLIDNWPSLSEFAADIGIKYGTAKAMRRRGAIPANRWAAVVSAAEERGYEQVTFEKLAEIAADRQEDA' A
#
# COMPACT_ATOMS: atom_id res chain seq x y z
N MET A 1 -4.99 -13.39 -20.21
CA MET A 1 -5.16 -12.15 -19.44
C MET A 1 -4.75 -12.48 -18.00
N TYR A 2 -3.51 -12.17 -17.61
CA TYR A 2 -3.07 -12.43 -16.23
C TYR A 2 -3.60 -11.29 -15.36
N LEU A 3 -4.51 -11.58 -14.44
CA LEU A 3 -4.79 -10.70 -13.31
C LEU A 3 -3.51 -10.69 -12.48
N LEU A 4 -2.72 -9.62 -12.55
CA LEU A 4 -1.58 -9.46 -11.64
C LEU A 4 -2.17 -9.49 -10.22
N PRO A 5 -1.62 -10.31 -9.31
CA PRO A 5 -2.10 -10.34 -7.93
C PRO A 5 -2.02 -8.92 -7.37
N MET A 6 -3.11 -8.43 -6.77
CA MET A 6 -3.08 -7.14 -6.10
C MET A 6 -2.15 -7.26 -4.90
N THR A 7 -0.94 -6.73 -5.03
CA THR A 7 0.01 -6.64 -3.92
C THR A 7 -0.05 -5.25 -3.30
N HIS A 8 0.50 -5.09 -2.09
CA HIS A 8 0.66 -3.74 -1.55
C HIS A 8 1.61 -2.90 -2.40
N ALA A 9 2.49 -3.52 -3.20
CA ALA A 9 3.32 -2.78 -4.17
C ALA A 9 2.46 -2.11 -5.25
N SER A 10 1.52 -2.87 -5.82
CA SER A 10 0.57 -2.38 -6.82
C SER A 10 -0.35 -1.29 -6.25
N LEU A 11 -0.67 -1.38 -4.95
CA LEU A 11 -1.40 -0.33 -4.25
C LEU A 11 -0.57 0.95 -4.14
N ILE A 12 0.69 0.85 -3.73
CA ILE A 12 1.63 1.99 -3.63
C ILE A 12 1.87 2.63 -5.01
N ASP A 13 1.87 1.84 -6.08
CA ASP A 13 2.04 2.32 -7.45
C ASP A 13 0.87 3.18 -7.97
N ASN A 14 -0.25 3.28 -7.23
CA ASN A 14 -1.32 4.25 -7.57
C ASN A 14 -0.92 5.70 -7.27
N TRP A 15 0.06 5.92 -6.40
CA TRP A 15 0.56 7.26 -6.13
C TRP A 15 1.39 7.77 -7.31
N PRO A 16 1.38 9.09 -7.59
CA PRO A 16 2.14 9.63 -8.72
C PRO A 16 3.65 9.42 -8.55
N SER A 17 4.13 9.35 -7.31
CA SER A 17 5.49 8.91 -7.00
C SER A 17 5.60 8.27 -5.62
N LEU A 18 6.63 7.44 -5.45
CA LEU A 18 6.95 6.84 -4.16
C LEU A 18 7.34 7.88 -3.09
N SER A 19 7.88 9.04 -3.52
CA SER A 19 8.18 10.17 -2.62
C SER A 19 6.91 10.82 -2.11
N GLU A 20 5.89 10.96 -2.96
CA GLU A 20 4.58 11.47 -2.55
C GLU A 20 3.87 10.52 -1.60
N PHE A 21 3.85 9.21 -1.91
CA PHE A 21 3.34 8.21 -0.98
C PHE A 21 4.02 8.30 0.39
N ALA A 22 5.35 8.44 0.41
CA ALA A 22 6.10 8.58 1.64
C ALA A 22 5.74 9.86 2.41
N ALA A 23 5.52 10.97 1.70
CA ALA A 23 5.15 12.25 2.28
C ALA A 23 3.76 12.20 2.91
N ASP A 24 2.76 11.64 2.22
CA ASP A 24 1.38 11.63 2.70
C ASP A 24 1.22 10.79 3.98
N ILE A 25 1.90 9.64 4.06
CA ILE A 25 1.81 8.75 5.23
C ILE A 25 2.85 9.09 6.32
N GLY A 26 3.63 10.16 6.14
CA GLY A 26 4.60 10.66 7.11
C GLY A 26 5.80 9.74 7.36
N ILE A 27 6.33 9.08 6.32
CA ILE A 27 7.51 8.22 6.43
C ILE A 27 8.67 8.69 5.53
N LYS A 28 9.86 8.17 5.82
CA LYS A 28 11.04 8.40 4.97
C LYS A 28 10.90 7.62 3.65
N TYR A 29 11.36 8.20 2.54
CA TYR A 29 11.40 7.55 1.23
C TYR A 29 12.02 6.14 1.25
N GLY A 30 13.11 5.94 2.01
CA GLY A 30 13.74 4.63 2.14
C GLY A 30 12.83 3.57 2.78
N THR A 31 11.93 3.99 3.69
CA THR A 31 10.93 3.11 4.30
C THR A 31 9.85 2.75 3.27
N ALA A 32 9.34 3.73 2.53
CA ALA A 32 8.39 3.50 1.44
C ALA A 32 8.96 2.55 0.37
N LYS A 33 10.23 2.75 -0.01
CA LYS A 33 10.96 1.89 -0.94
C LYS A 33 11.07 0.46 -0.43
N ALA A 34 11.31 0.27 0.86
CA ALA A 34 11.36 -1.06 1.47
C ALA A 34 9.98 -1.75 1.46
N MET A 35 8.90 -1.02 1.79
CA MET A 35 7.53 -1.55 1.75
C MET A 35 7.14 -1.99 0.35
N ARG A 36 7.36 -1.13 -0.66
CA ARG A 36 7.10 -1.44 -2.07
C ARG A 36 7.92 -2.64 -2.55
N ARG A 37 9.22 -2.68 -2.26
CA ARG A 37 10.09 -3.80 -2.65
C ARG A 37 9.66 -5.13 -2.03
N ARG A 38 9.17 -5.11 -0.79
CA ARG A 38 8.67 -6.30 -0.09
C ARG A 38 7.24 -6.67 -0.50
N GLY A 39 6.53 -5.76 -1.18
CA GLY A 39 5.11 -5.90 -1.47
C GLY A 39 4.23 -5.98 -0.23
N ALA A 40 4.68 -5.39 0.89
CA ALA A 40 3.99 -5.48 2.18
C ALA A 40 4.02 -4.14 2.94
N ILE A 41 2.85 -3.72 3.42
CA ILE A 41 2.65 -2.59 4.32
C ILE A 41 2.30 -3.14 5.70
N PRO A 42 3.07 -2.80 6.75
CA PRO A 42 2.79 -3.26 8.11
C PRO A 42 1.47 -2.66 8.63
N ALA A 43 0.70 -3.47 9.39
CA ALA A 43 -0.64 -3.10 9.85
C ALA A 43 -0.71 -1.80 10.65
N ASN A 44 0.36 -1.47 11.39
CA ASN A 44 0.47 -0.21 12.13
C ASN A 44 0.52 1.05 11.23
N ARG A 45 0.65 0.89 9.91
CA ARG A 45 0.65 1.99 8.93
C ARG A 45 -0.64 2.05 8.11
N TRP A 46 -1.54 1.07 8.23
CA TRP A 46 -2.76 1.04 7.42
C TRP A 46 -3.62 2.28 7.63
N ALA A 47 -3.75 2.77 8.86
CA ALA A 47 -4.52 3.98 9.13
C ALA A 47 -3.96 5.21 8.39
N ALA A 48 -2.64 5.38 8.36
CA ALA A 48 -2.01 6.48 7.63
C ALA A 48 -2.18 6.32 6.11
N VAL A 49 -2.12 5.09 5.60
CA VAL A 49 -2.32 4.81 4.17
C VAL A 49 -3.76 5.07 3.73
N VAL A 50 -4.74 4.62 4.52
CA VAL A 50 -6.17 4.85 4.23
C VAL A 50 -6.48 6.35 4.30
N SER A 51 -6.02 7.05 5.35
CA SER A 51 -6.21 8.51 5.45
C SER A 51 -5.61 9.26 4.25
N ALA A 52 -4.36 8.96 3.89
CA ALA A 52 -3.70 9.56 2.73
C ALA A 52 -4.42 9.25 1.41
N ALA A 53 -4.97 8.04 1.30
CA ALA A 53 -5.75 7.63 0.15
C ALA A 53 -7.07 8.39 0.05
N GLU A 54 -7.80 8.52 1.16
CA GLU A 54 -9.05 9.29 1.23
C GLU A 54 -8.81 10.76 0.85
N GLU A 55 -7.73 11.37 1.35
CA GLU A 55 -7.36 12.75 1.01
C GLU A 55 -7.05 12.95 -0.49
N ARG A 56 -6.55 11.90 -1.16
CA ARG A 56 -6.29 11.91 -2.62
C ARG A 56 -7.47 11.41 -3.46
N GLY A 57 -8.54 10.91 -2.85
CA GLY A 57 -9.70 10.34 -3.55
C GLY A 57 -9.49 8.91 -4.07
N TYR A 58 -8.57 8.14 -3.49
CA TYR A 58 -8.37 6.73 -3.80
C TYR A 58 -9.34 5.84 -3.00
N GLU A 59 -10.61 5.84 -3.40
CA GLU A 59 -11.69 5.11 -2.71
C GLU A 59 -11.46 3.59 -2.62
N GLN A 60 -10.66 3.02 -3.53
CA GLN A 60 -10.34 1.59 -3.52
C GLN A 60 -9.33 1.19 -2.43
N VAL A 61 -8.67 2.14 -1.78
CA VAL A 61 -7.66 1.87 -0.75
C VAL A 61 -8.32 1.92 0.64
N THR A 62 -8.92 0.80 1.03
CA THR A 62 -9.59 0.63 2.32
C THR A 62 -8.83 -0.32 3.23
N PHE A 63 -9.17 -0.32 4.53
CA PHE A 63 -8.66 -1.33 5.47
C PHE A 63 -8.99 -2.76 5.02
N GLU A 64 -10.20 -2.98 4.47
CA GLU A 64 -10.61 -4.27 3.93
C GLU A 64 -9.68 -4.70 2.79
N LYS A 65 -9.39 -3.78 1.86
CA LYS A 65 -8.50 -4.09 0.74
C LYS A 65 -7.07 -4.39 1.20
N LEU A 66 -6.55 -3.63 2.16
CA LEU A 66 -5.23 -3.88 2.75
C LEU A 66 -5.16 -5.24 3.45
N ALA A 67 -6.24 -5.63 4.13
CA ALA A 67 -6.36 -6.92 4.82
C ALA A 67 -6.48 -8.09 3.85
N GLU A 68 -7.28 -7.97 2.79
CA GLU A 68 -7.39 -8.98 1.72
C GLU A 68 -6.02 -9.28 1.10
N ILE A 69 -5.28 -8.22 0.74
CA ILE A 69 -3.93 -8.36 0.17
C ILE A 69 -2.95 -8.99 1.18
N ALA A 70 -3.09 -8.68 2.47
CA ALA A 70 -2.24 -9.27 3.50
C ALA A 70 -2.56 -10.76 3.75
N ALA A 71 -3.82 -11.15 3.64
CA ALA A 71 -4.29 -12.53 3.80
C ALA A 71 -3.81 -13.41 2.62
N ASP A 72 -4.01 -12.95 1.38
CA ASP A 72 -3.54 -13.64 0.16
C ASP A 72 -2.03 -13.92 0.22
N ARG A 73 -1.25 -12.97 0.77
CA ARG A 73 0.18 -13.16 1.00
C ARG A 73 0.54 -14.21 2.07
N GLN A 74 -0.31 -14.41 3.09
CA GLN A 74 -0.05 -15.40 4.13
C GLN A 74 -0.31 -16.82 3.64
N GLU A 75 -1.20 -17.02 2.67
CA GLU A 75 -1.47 -18.35 2.10
C GLU A 75 -0.33 -18.85 1.18
N ASP A 76 0.45 -17.93 0.61
CA ASP A 76 1.60 -18.20 -0.26
C ASP A 76 2.96 -18.33 0.48
N ALA A 77 2.99 -18.17 1.82
CA ALA A 77 4.23 -18.12 2.63
C ALA A 77 4.42 -19.35 3.52
#